data_AF-A0A8B6BWR9-F1
#
_entry.id   AF-A0A8B6BWR9-F1
#
_cell.length_a   1.000
_cell.length_b   1.000
_cell.length_c   1.000
_cell.angle_alpha   90.00
_cell.angle_beta   90.00
_cell.angle_gamma   90.00
#
_symmetry.space_group_name_H-M   'P 1'
#
loop_
_entity.id
_entity.type
_entity.pdbx_description
1 polymer ?
#
loop_
_entity_poly.entity_id
_entity_poly.type
_entity_poly.pdbx_seq_one_letter_code
_entity_poly.pdbx_strand_id
1 'polypeptide(L)'
;MAESSRITFTVLLSLIVIVTVLLWFNAVLVPYVKVFFNPCNSTRDSSAQQVYRVSGNQEQHEVYEAEIVETVYIVNDIKLEKNKQNRINQRPENNPQCINIRNEDRFDCDPEGAITQSNCEKRGCCWRPVLRLTVNQSAGIVPPLNVPWCYYPSNYEGYKVNKVYNTKLGLNADLTRTTPSPYPEAITDLTVEIRYETQSRLRIKIYDPATVRYEVPLNTPDVSQAVNDTLYTVSVSKPTERFSVSVIRKDNSVALINTTGASPLTFCNQFIELSSFLPSSFIYGLGEHRGPLLHNVNWTRYTMWNKDNPPHEKANLYGSHPFYLVMENDGKSHGVFLLNSNAMDVILQPAPAITWRTIGGIIDLYVFMGPTPGEVIQQYTEVIGHSFMPPYWSLGFHLCRWGYKTANETLAVVEKNRQAGIPQDVQWNDIDYMDSKKDFTYSTEFGDMPAMVNTLHNKGMHYIMIMDPGISNQSPGNYGPFDLEIKMVIFIFVGSRYQ
;
A
#
# COMPACT_ATOMS: atom_id res chain seq x y z
N MET A 1 -19.13 -55.10 49.38
CA MET A 1 -17.66 -55.17 49.24
C MET A 1 -17.14 -55.12 47.79
N ALA A 2 -17.98 -55.19 46.75
CA ALA A 2 -17.53 -55.17 45.34
C ALA A 2 -17.57 -53.79 44.65
N GLU A 3 -18.20 -52.76 45.25
CA GLU A 3 -18.25 -51.40 44.70
C GLU A 3 -17.10 -50.50 45.17
N SER A 4 -16.65 -50.68 46.42
CA SER A 4 -15.52 -49.92 46.97
C SER A 4 -14.21 -50.23 46.25
N SER A 5 -14.00 -51.47 45.81
CA SER A 5 -12.80 -51.91 45.10
C SER A 5 -12.72 -51.42 43.65
N ARG A 6 -13.86 -51.13 42.99
CA ARG A 6 -13.88 -50.56 41.64
C ARG A 6 -13.48 -49.07 41.65
N ILE A 7 -13.95 -48.30 42.63
CA ILE A 7 -13.61 -46.88 42.76
C ILE A 7 -12.12 -46.70 43.07
N THR A 8 -11.55 -47.54 43.94
CA THR A 8 -10.11 -47.48 44.25
C THR A 8 -9.25 -47.81 43.02
N PHE A 9 -9.69 -48.74 42.17
CA PHE A 9 -8.96 -49.12 40.96
C PHE A 9 -9.00 -48.03 39.88
N THR A 10 -10.15 -47.37 39.69
CA THR A 10 -10.27 -46.26 38.73
C THR A 10 -9.45 -45.05 39.16
N VAL A 11 -9.45 -44.70 40.45
CA VAL A 11 -8.65 -43.59 40.98
C VAL A 11 -7.15 -43.87 40.86
N LEU A 12 -6.73 -45.12 41.11
CA LEU A 12 -5.33 -45.53 40.95
C LEU A 12 -4.87 -45.47 39.49
N LEU A 13 -5.71 -45.88 38.53
CA LEU A 13 -5.41 -45.76 37.10
C LEU A 13 -5.28 -44.29 36.67
N SER A 14 -6.19 -43.42 37.13
CA SER A 14 -6.13 -41.99 36.81
C SER A 14 -4.87 -41.33 37.38
N LEU A 15 -4.46 -41.70 38.60
CA LEU A 15 -3.20 -41.22 39.19
C LEU A 15 -1.97 -41.70 38.41
N ILE A 16 -1.95 -42.96 37.96
CA ILE A 16 -0.85 -43.49 37.14
C ILE A 16 -0.75 -42.74 35.81
N VAL A 17 -1.88 -42.45 35.14
CA VAL A 17 -1.91 -41.68 33.89
C VAL A 17 -1.41 -40.24 34.11
N ILE A 18 -1.84 -39.58 35.19
CA ILE A 18 -1.38 -38.21 35.49
C ILE A 18 0.13 -38.19 35.77
N VAL A 19 0.64 -39.15 36.55
CA VAL A 19 2.08 -39.26 36.85
C VAL A 19 2.89 -39.59 35.60
N THR A 20 2.40 -40.47 34.71
CA THR A 20 3.09 -40.76 33.44
C THR A 20 3.10 -39.58 32.48
N VAL A 21 2.01 -38.81 32.39
CA VAL A 21 1.97 -37.57 31.59
C VAL A 21 2.92 -36.52 32.16
N LEU A 22 2.97 -36.34 33.48
CA LEU A 22 3.90 -35.39 34.13
C LEU A 22 5.37 -35.79 33.99
N LEU A 23 5.67 -37.09 34.04
CA LEU A 23 7.02 -37.61 33.78
C LEU A 23 7.41 -37.44 32.31
N TRP A 24 6.48 -37.66 31.37
CA TRP A 24 6.72 -37.42 29.94
C TRP A 24 6.93 -35.93 29.65
N PHE A 25 6.13 -35.05 30.26
CA PHE A 25 6.26 -33.59 30.11
C PHE A 25 7.62 -33.08 30.62
N ASN A 26 8.09 -33.57 31.77
CA ASN A 26 9.40 -33.19 32.33
C ASN A 26 10.59 -33.83 31.63
N ALA A 27 10.49 -35.08 31.18
CA ALA A 27 11.61 -35.79 30.55
C ALA A 27 11.76 -35.48 29.06
N VAL A 28 10.68 -35.12 28.36
CA VAL A 28 10.69 -34.94 26.89
C VAL A 28 10.49 -33.49 26.48
N LEU A 29 9.57 -32.74 27.10
CA LEU A 29 9.29 -31.37 26.67
C LEU A 29 10.30 -30.35 27.22
N VAL A 30 10.72 -30.48 28.48
CA VAL A 30 11.65 -29.52 29.13
C VAL A 30 13.04 -29.49 28.47
N PRO A 31 13.63 -30.60 28.00
CA PRO A 31 14.88 -30.55 27.24
C PRO A 31 14.72 -29.91 25.86
N TYR A 32 13.58 -30.11 25.18
CA TYR A 32 13.31 -29.53 23.85
C TYR A 32 13.03 -28.02 23.90
N VAL A 33 12.38 -27.53 24.96
CA VAL A 33 12.12 -26.09 25.14
C VAL A 33 13.41 -25.32 25.49
N LYS A 34 14.39 -25.97 26.12
CA LYS A 34 15.73 -25.37 26.37
C LYS A 34 16.61 -25.23 25.13
N VAL A 35 16.28 -25.90 24.02
CA VAL A 35 16.99 -25.76 22.74
C VAL A 35 16.49 -24.57 21.93
N PHE A 36 15.27 -24.08 22.18
CA PHE A 36 14.66 -22.96 21.45
C PHE A 36 14.81 -21.57 22.10
N PHE A 37 15.24 -21.49 23.37
CA PHE A 37 15.47 -20.23 24.07
C PHE A 37 16.87 -20.17 24.68
N ASN A 38 17.87 -19.98 23.83
CA ASN A 38 19.20 -19.54 24.27
C ASN A 38 19.87 -18.64 23.22
N PRO A 39 19.55 -17.33 23.17
CA PRO A 39 20.23 -16.39 22.30
C PRO A 39 21.43 -15.80 23.05
N CYS A 40 22.58 -16.45 22.99
CA CYS A 40 23.94 -15.87 23.17
C CYS A 40 24.98 -16.98 23.38
N ASN A 41 25.51 -17.53 22.28
CA ASN A 41 26.93 -17.86 22.11
C ASN A 41 27.09 -18.68 20.82
N SER A 42 27.54 -18.03 19.76
CA SER A 42 28.32 -18.70 18.72
C SER A 42 29.35 -17.73 18.20
N THR A 43 30.58 -18.03 18.56
CA THR A 43 31.83 -17.51 18.02
C THR A 43 31.80 -17.46 16.50
N ARG A 44 32.33 -16.37 15.95
CA ARG A 44 32.69 -16.23 14.53
C ARG A 44 33.63 -17.37 14.15
N ASP A 45 33.21 -18.22 13.21
CA ASP A 45 34.13 -19.03 12.43
C ASP A 45 34.04 -18.60 10.96
N SER A 46 35.14 -18.05 10.48
CA SER A 46 35.35 -17.50 9.16
C SER A 46 35.99 -18.57 8.29
N SER A 47 35.18 -19.37 7.59
CA SER A 47 35.68 -20.21 6.49
C SER A 47 34.56 -20.72 5.59
N ALA A 48 34.14 -19.88 4.64
CA ALA A 48 33.47 -20.32 3.42
C ALA A 48 33.85 -19.37 2.27
N GLN A 49 35.08 -19.54 1.76
CA GLN A 49 35.46 -19.01 0.44
C GLN A 49 34.63 -19.73 -0.62
N GLN A 50 33.64 -19.05 -1.21
CA GLN A 50 33.13 -19.45 -2.53
C GLN A 50 34.07 -18.91 -3.59
N VAL A 51 34.74 -19.84 -4.27
CA VAL A 51 35.57 -19.61 -5.45
C VAL A 51 34.64 -19.40 -6.66
N TYR A 52 34.54 -18.17 -7.15
CA TYR A 52 34.02 -17.90 -8.50
C TYR A 52 35.20 -17.84 -9.47
N ARG A 53 35.33 -18.85 -10.33
CA ARG A 53 36.18 -18.78 -11.54
C ARG A 53 35.37 -18.09 -12.63
N VAL A 54 35.79 -16.88 -13.00
CA VAL A 54 35.36 -16.19 -14.21
C VAL A 54 36.45 -16.37 -15.26
N SER A 55 36.13 -16.99 -16.40
CA SER A 55 36.93 -16.91 -17.64
C SER A 55 36.12 -16.10 -18.64
N GLY A 56 36.73 -15.01 -19.11
CA GLY A 56 36.05 -13.86 -19.71
C GLY A 56 35.64 -13.98 -21.17
N ASN A 57 34.85 -13.00 -21.61
CA ASN A 57 35.22 -12.10 -22.70
C ASN A 57 34.57 -10.73 -22.50
N GLN A 58 35.31 -9.72 -22.90
CA GLN A 58 35.16 -8.30 -22.59
C GLN A 58 34.01 -7.66 -23.35
N GLU A 59 33.21 -6.84 -22.67
CA GLU A 59 32.73 -5.55 -23.19
C GLU A 59 32.39 -4.64 -22.00
N GLN A 60 32.85 -3.39 -22.06
CA GLN A 60 32.98 -2.45 -20.95
C GLN A 60 31.64 -1.96 -20.41
N HIS A 61 31.41 -2.17 -19.11
CA HIS A 61 30.52 -1.33 -18.31
C HIS A 61 31.32 -0.81 -17.11
N GLU A 62 31.43 0.52 -16.99
CA GLU A 62 31.98 1.16 -15.81
C GLU A 62 31.10 0.86 -14.59
N VAL A 63 31.64 0.07 -13.67
CA VAL A 63 31.05 -0.19 -12.35
C VAL A 63 31.65 0.81 -11.38
N TYR A 64 30.82 1.69 -10.82
CA TYR A 64 31.19 2.43 -9.61
C TYR A 64 31.07 1.48 -8.42
N GLU A 65 32.20 0.96 -7.94
CA GLU A 65 32.29 0.28 -6.64
C GLU A 65 32.05 1.31 -5.52
N ALA A 66 30.92 1.16 -4.82
CA ALA A 66 30.73 1.82 -3.53
C ALA A 66 31.27 0.89 -2.44
N GLU A 67 32.48 1.20 -1.96
CA GLU A 67 33.06 0.62 -0.75
C GLU A 67 32.18 1.00 0.45
N ILE A 68 31.46 0.02 1.03
CA ILE A 68 30.77 0.21 2.31
C ILE A 68 31.83 0.08 3.40
N VAL A 69 32.41 1.22 3.80
CA VAL A 69 33.22 1.32 5.01
C VAL A 69 32.26 1.36 6.21
N GLU A 70 32.10 0.23 6.90
CA GLU A 70 31.50 0.19 8.24
C GLU A 70 32.35 1.02 9.21
N THR A 71 32.01 2.31 9.35
CA THR A 71 32.57 3.14 10.42
C THR A 71 31.80 2.84 11.71
N VAL A 72 32.37 1.95 12.53
CA VAL A 72 31.94 1.74 13.92
C VAL A 72 32.24 3.01 14.71
N TYR A 73 31.22 3.83 15.00
CA TYR A 73 31.35 4.90 15.97
C TYR A 73 31.20 4.33 17.38
N ILE A 74 32.34 4.24 18.07
CA ILE A 74 32.43 4.04 19.51
C ILE A 74 31.74 5.23 20.18
N VAL A 75 30.68 4.96 20.94
CA VAL A 75 30.02 5.95 21.80
C VAL A 75 30.94 6.24 22.97
N ASN A 76 31.75 7.29 22.85
CA ASN A 76 32.45 7.88 23.98
C ASN A 76 31.58 8.97 24.61
N ASP A 77 31.50 8.91 25.94
CA ASP A 77 30.83 9.82 26.86
C ASP A 77 30.82 11.29 26.41
N ILE A 78 29.62 11.83 26.19
CA ILE A 78 29.41 13.28 26.15
C ILE A 78 28.66 13.67 27.43
N LYS A 79 29.40 14.37 28.29
CA LYS A 79 28.91 15.09 29.47
C LYS A 79 27.68 15.92 29.11
N LEU A 80 26.63 15.76 29.91
CA LEU A 80 25.49 16.67 29.99
C LEU A 80 25.98 18.08 30.39
N GLU A 81 26.30 18.91 29.40
CA GLU A 81 26.30 20.35 29.61
C GLU A 81 24.86 20.86 29.63
N LYS A 82 24.36 21.12 30.86
CA LYS A 82 23.23 22.03 31.06
C LYS A 82 23.66 23.43 30.61
N ASN A 83 23.45 23.77 29.34
CA ASN A 83 23.66 25.14 28.86
C ASN A 83 22.47 25.65 28.03
N LYS A 84 21.74 26.55 28.69
CA LYS A 84 20.96 27.69 28.19
C LYS A 84 19.95 27.40 27.08
N GLN A 85 18.68 27.47 27.48
CA GLN A 85 17.54 27.87 26.67
C GLN A 85 17.87 29.12 25.83
N ASN A 86 18.44 28.91 24.64
CA ASN A 86 18.44 29.92 23.59
C ASN A 86 17.00 30.04 23.10
N ARG A 87 16.27 30.98 23.69
CA ARG A 87 15.06 31.54 23.09
C ARG A 87 15.48 32.08 21.72
N ILE A 88 15.22 31.30 20.67
CA ILE A 88 15.08 31.90 19.35
C ILE A 88 14.00 32.96 19.52
N ASN A 89 14.34 34.22 19.26
CA ASN A 89 13.37 35.30 19.11
C ASN A 89 12.48 34.92 17.93
N GLN A 90 11.47 34.09 18.17
CA GLN A 90 10.30 33.99 17.31
C GLN A 90 9.75 35.40 17.27
N ARG A 91 9.86 36.09 16.13
CA ARG A 91 8.97 37.22 15.89
C ARG A 91 7.57 36.68 16.12
N PRO A 92 6.74 37.28 17.00
CA PRO A 92 5.39 36.83 17.19
C PRO A 92 4.73 36.77 15.82
N GLU A 93 4.27 35.58 15.45
CA GLU A 93 3.53 35.34 14.21
C GLU A 93 2.22 36.12 14.36
N ASN A 94 2.20 37.38 13.90
CA ASN A 94 1.10 38.33 14.13
C ASN A 94 -0.20 37.94 13.39
N ASN A 95 -0.25 36.78 12.76
CA ASN A 95 -1.41 36.31 12.02
C ASN A 95 -2.26 35.38 12.92
N PRO A 96 -3.41 35.84 13.46
CA PRO A 96 -4.20 35.07 14.44
C PRO A 96 -4.66 33.70 13.93
N GLN A 97 -4.83 33.57 12.61
CA GLN A 97 -5.18 32.32 11.91
C GLN A 97 -4.05 31.26 11.87
N CYS A 98 -2.84 31.60 12.30
CA CYS A 98 -1.70 30.67 12.43
C CYS A 98 -1.46 30.20 13.88
N ILE A 99 -1.86 31.01 14.87
CA ILE A 99 -1.45 30.82 16.27
C ILE A 99 -2.09 29.56 16.90
N ASN A 100 -3.34 29.26 16.57
CA ASN A 100 -4.15 28.23 17.26
C ASN A 100 -4.15 26.84 16.60
N ILE A 101 -3.29 26.58 15.61
CA ILE A 101 -3.20 25.27 14.96
C ILE A 101 -2.19 24.40 15.72
N ARG A 102 -2.65 23.27 16.28
CA ARG A 102 -1.78 22.31 16.97
C ARG A 102 -0.86 21.63 15.97
N ASN A 103 0.28 21.11 16.42
CA ASN A 103 1.27 20.50 15.53
C ASN A 103 0.67 19.33 14.74
N GLU A 104 -0.19 18.55 15.38
CA GLU A 104 -0.82 17.36 14.81
C GLU A 104 -1.85 17.71 13.73
N ASP A 105 -2.44 18.91 13.79
CA ASP A 105 -3.49 19.40 12.89
C ASP A 105 -2.93 20.18 11.69
N ARG A 106 -1.61 20.34 11.59
CA ARG A 106 -1.00 21.11 10.50
C ARG A 106 -0.99 20.30 9.21
N PHE A 107 -1.71 20.77 8.20
CA PHE A 107 -1.58 20.25 6.84
C PHE A 107 -0.48 20.99 6.09
N ASP A 108 0.41 20.23 5.46
CA ASP A 108 1.58 20.73 4.74
C ASP A 108 1.18 21.54 3.49
N CYS A 109 1.62 22.79 3.42
CA CYS A 109 1.28 23.73 2.34
C CYS A 109 2.39 23.86 1.27
N ASP A 110 3.59 23.38 1.54
CA ASP A 110 4.71 23.44 0.60
C ASP A 110 5.35 22.04 0.47
N PRO A 111 4.61 21.09 -0.13
CA PRO A 111 5.10 19.73 -0.31
C PRO A 111 6.19 19.60 -1.39
N GLU A 112 6.51 20.70 -2.08
CA GLU A 112 7.49 20.76 -3.16
C GLU A 112 8.85 21.29 -2.67
N GLY A 113 9.91 20.49 -2.80
CA GLY A 113 11.29 20.96 -2.71
C GLY A 113 11.77 21.43 -1.33
N ALA A 114 12.73 22.38 -1.33
CA ALA A 114 13.38 22.88 -0.13
C ALA A 114 12.52 23.93 0.58
N ILE A 115 12.02 23.57 1.76
CA ILE A 115 11.13 24.39 2.59
C ILE A 115 11.83 25.68 3.05
N THR A 116 11.35 26.84 2.59
CA THR A 116 11.83 28.16 3.05
C THR A 116 10.68 29.03 3.56
N GLN A 117 10.98 29.90 4.54
CA GLN A 117 9.99 30.84 5.08
C GLN A 117 9.39 31.72 3.99
N SER A 118 10.22 32.23 3.08
CA SER A 118 9.77 33.12 2.01
C SER A 118 8.81 32.42 1.04
N ASN A 119 9.09 31.18 0.63
CA ASN A 119 8.18 30.45 -0.25
C ASN A 119 6.86 30.13 0.44
N CYS A 120 6.91 29.74 1.72
CA CYS A 120 5.73 29.49 2.51
C CYS A 120 4.81 30.72 2.60
N GLU A 121 5.37 31.87 2.97
CA GLU A 121 4.61 33.12 3.11
C GLU A 121 4.09 33.61 1.75
N LYS A 122 4.83 33.41 0.65
CA LYS A 122 4.37 33.71 -0.72
C LYS A 122 3.16 32.86 -1.13
N ARG A 123 3.06 31.61 -0.67
CA ARG A 123 1.87 30.76 -0.87
C ARG A 123 0.68 31.20 -0.02
N GLY A 124 0.84 32.18 0.87
CA GLY A 124 -0.18 32.62 1.83
C GLY A 124 -0.30 31.70 3.05
N CYS A 125 0.75 30.94 3.36
CA CYS A 125 0.76 29.94 4.43
C CYS A 125 1.46 30.41 5.71
N CYS A 126 1.22 29.67 6.79
CA CYS A 126 1.81 29.92 8.10
C CYS A 126 3.18 29.28 8.23
N TRP A 127 4.12 29.96 8.90
CA TRP A 127 5.49 29.51 9.07
C TRP A 127 5.85 29.41 10.56
N ARG A 128 5.93 28.18 11.07
CA ARG A 128 6.30 27.92 12.47
C ARG A 128 7.22 26.71 12.62
N PRO A 129 8.55 26.91 12.63
CA PRO A 129 9.50 25.82 12.84
C PRO A 129 9.30 25.09 14.17
N VAL A 130 9.56 23.79 14.18
CA VAL A 130 9.50 22.95 15.40
C VAL A 130 10.93 22.67 15.87
N LEU A 131 11.25 23.05 17.11
CA LEU A 131 12.61 23.04 17.71
C LEU A 131 13.26 21.65 17.85
N ARG A 132 12.57 20.55 17.55
CA ARG A 132 13.05 19.17 17.77
C ARG A 132 13.51 18.45 16.51
N LEU A 133 14.08 19.16 15.54
CA LEU A 133 14.59 18.53 14.33
C LEU A 133 16.09 18.79 14.20
N THR A 134 16.89 17.92 14.82
CA THR A 134 18.19 17.54 14.26
C THR A 134 17.93 16.68 13.03
N VAL A 135 17.36 17.28 11.98
CA VAL A 135 17.46 16.71 10.65
C VAL A 135 18.73 17.34 10.10
N ASN A 136 19.81 16.56 10.07
CA ASN A 136 20.93 16.89 9.19
C ASN A 136 20.29 17.15 7.82
N GLN A 137 20.44 18.37 7.32
CA GLN A 137 20.05 18.74 5.96
C GLN A 137 20.96 17.97 4.99
N SER A 138 20.71 16.68 4.86
CA SER A 138 21.14 15.91 3.72
C SER A 138 20.20 16.32 2.59
N ALA A 139 20.76 16.92 1.55
CA ALA A 139 20.08 17.22 0.31
C ALA A 139 19.55 15.91 -0.31
N GLY A 140 18.35 15.50 0.12
CA GLY A 140 17.53 14.49 -0.52
C GLY A 140 16.38 15.17 -1.24
N ILE A 141 15.93 14.60 -2.35
CA ILE A 141 14.87 15.14 -3.22
C ILE A 141 13.53 15.30 -2.48
N VAL A 142 13.37 14.67 -1.30
CA VAL A 142 12.16 14.82 -0.47
C VAL A 142 12.53 14.95 1.01
N PRO A 143 12.19 16.06 1.70
CA PRO A 143 12.44 16.19 3.13
C PRO A 143 11.69 15.10 3.92
N PRO A 144 12.25 14.60 5.04
CA PRO A 144 11.57 13.62 5.87
C PRO A 144 10.24 14.19 6.35
N LEU A 145 9.15 13.44 6.14
CA LEU A 145 7.81 13.85 6.55
C LEU A 145 7.77 13.97 8.08
N ASN A 146 7.39 15.14 8.56
CA ASN A 146 7.30 15.49 9.98
C ASN A 146 6.26 16.61 10.15
N VAL A 147 6.11 17.14 11.35
CA VAL A 147 5.29 18.33 11.61
C VAL A 147 5.70 19.45 10.63
N PRO A 148 4.81 19.87 9.72
CA PRO A 148 5.20 20.80 8.67
C PRO A 148 5.47 22.18 9.25
N TRP A 149 6.60 22.76 8.87
CA TRP A 149 6.96 24.14 9.22
C TRP A 149 6.11 25.13 8.45
N CYS A 150 5.82 24.82 7.18
CA CYS A 150 4.89 25.55 6.34
C CYS A 150 3.53 24.84 6.29
N TYR A 151 2.48 25.49 6.77
CA TYR A 151 1.17 24.86 6.88
C TYR A 151 0.03 25.80 6.55
N TYR A 152 -1.11 25.25 6.12
CA TYR A 152 -2.27 26.04 5.77
C TYR A 152 -2.86 26.78 7.00
N PRO A 153 -3.14 28.09 6.92
CA PRO A 153 -3.94 28.81 7.91
C PRO A 153 -5.39 28.34 7.88
N SER A 154 -6.12 28.56 8.98
CA SER A 154 -7.53 28.16 9.11
C SER A 154 -8.46 28.85 8.10
N ASN A 155 -8.07 30.03 7.59
CA ASN A 155 -8.81 30.80 6.61
C ASN A 155 -8.22 30.73 5.20
N TYR A 156 -7.37 29.73 4.92
CA TYR A 156 -6.79 29.59 3.58
C TYR A 156 -7.91 29.44 2.53
N GLU A 157 -7.89 30.32 1.53
CA GLU A 157 -8.87 30.34 0.46
C GLU A 157 -8.70 29.10 -0.44
N GLY A 158 -9.81 28.52 -0.87
CA GLY A 158 -9.83 27.35 -1.74
C GLY A 158 -11.00 27.46 -2.72
N TYR A 159 -11.52 26.31 -3.14
CA TYR A 159 -12.79 26.29 -3.86
C TYR A 159 -13.93 26.78 -2.95
N LYS A 160 -14.82 27.60 -3.49
CA LYS A 160 -16.07 28.00 -2.86
C LYS A 160 -17.23 27.29 -3.52
N VAL A 161 -18.26 27.00 -2.73
CA VAL A 161 -19.49 26.42 -3.24
C VAL A 161 -20.30 27.51 -3.93
N ASN A 162 -20.66 27.30 -5.20
CA ASN A 162 -21.56 28.20 -5.92
C ASN A 162 -23.01 27.83 -5.68
N LYS A 163 -23.33 26.55 -5.88
CA LYS A 163 -24.68 26.01 -5.72
C LYS A 163 -24.62 24.56 -5.26
N VAL A 164 -25.61 24.15 -4.48
CA VAL A 164 -25.88 22.76 -4.11
C VAL A 164 -27.29 22.43 -4.55
N TYR A 165 -27.49 21.30 -5.23
CA TYR A 165 -28.78 20.92 -5.79
C TYR A 165 -28.95 19.40 -5.79
N ASN A 166 -30.19 18.95 -5.62
CA ASN A 166 -30.51 17.52 -5.63
C ASN A 166 -30.56 16.99 -7.06
N THR A 167 -30.19 15.73 -7.22
CA THR A 167 -30.28 14.99 -8.47
C THR A 167 -31.07 13.69 -8.26
N LYS A 168 -31.33 12.94 -9.33
CA LYS A 168 -31.96 11.61 -9.23
C LYS A 168 -31.10 10.63 -8.42
N LEU A 169 -29.78 10.82 -8.40
CA LEU A 169 -28.80 9.90 -7.78
C LEU A 169 -28.34 10.36 -6.40
N GLY A 170 -28.60 11.60 -6.00
CA GLY A 170 -28.21 12.15 -4.70
C GLY A 170 -28.17 13.67 -4.75
N LEU A 171 -26.99 14.25 -4.60
CA LEU A 171 -26.79 15.70 -4.66
C LEU A 171 -25.52 16.06 -5.42
N ASN A 172 -25.52 17.25 -6.03
CA ASN A 172 -24.36 17.83 -6.67
C ASN A 172 -24.04 19.19 -6.06
N ALA A 173 -22.77 19.57 -6.13
CA ALA A 173 -22.31 20.92 -5.84
C ALA A 173 -21.37 21.43 -6.92
N ASP A 174 -21.60 22.64 -7.39
CA ASP A 174 -20.67 23.30 -8.32
C ASP A 174 -19.72 24.17 -7.51
N LEU A 175 -18.43 24.07 -7.82
CA LEU A 175 -17.36 24.76 -7.12
C LEU A 175 -16.65 25.72 -8.06
N THR A 176 -16.24 26.88 -7.56
CA THR A 176 -15.33 27.78 -8.26
C THR A 176 -14.18 28.19 -7.36
N ARG A 177 -12.98 28.19 -7.92
CA ARG A 177 -11.79 28.74 -7.29
C ARG A 177 -11.57 30.18 -7.77
N THR A 178 -11.70 31.14 -6.86
CA THR A 178 -11.51 32.57 -7.18
C THR A 178 -10.08 33.06 -6.92
N THR A 179 -9.33 32.34 -6.08
CA THR A 179 -7.94 32.69 -5.75
C THR A 179 -6.95 31.86 -6.55
N PRO A 180 -5.84 32.43 -7.05
CA PRO A 180 -4.82 31.66 -7.74
C PRO A 180 -4.36 30.43 -6.95
N SER A 181 -4.06 29.34 -7.65
CA SER A 181 -3.39 28.18 -7.05
C SER A 181 -1.89 28.46 -6.96
N PRO A 182 -1.20 27.99 -5.90
CA PRO A 182 0.26 27.99 -5.89
C PRO A 182 0.85 27.00 -6.90
N TYR A 183 0.04 26.07 -7.44
CA TYR A 183 0.44 25.09 -8.45
C TYR A 183 -0.07 25.50 -9.85
N PRO A 184 0.67 25.18 -10.93
CA PRO A 184 0.27 25.52 -12.29
C PRO A 184 -1.00 24.79 -12.73
N GLU A 185 -1.62 25.28 -13.81
CA GLU A 185 -2.76 24.61 -14.47
C GLU A 185 -3.91 24.22 -13.52
N ALA A 186 -4.26 25.15 -12.62
CA ALA A 186 -5.40 24.99 -11.73
C ALA A 186 -6.72 25.03 -12.49
N ILE A 187 -7.61 24.10 -12.19
CA ILE A 187 -8.93 24.04 -12.81
C ILE A 187 -9.87 24.98 -12.06
N THR A 188 -10.40 25.99 -12.74
CA THR A 188 -11.19 27.04 -12.08
C THR A 188 -12.51 26.51 -11.53
N ASP A 189 -13.23 25.71 -12.32
CA ASP A 189 -14.56 25.23 -12.00
C ASP A 189 -14.58 23.70 -11.88
N LEU A 190 -15.23 23.19 -10.85
CA LEU A 190 -15.37 21.75 -10.61
C LEU A 190 -16.83 21.40 -10.33
N THR A 191 -17.21 20.16 -10.64
CA THR A 191 -18.45 19.57 -10.16
C THR A 191 -18.14 18.49 -9.14
N VAL A 192 -18.83 18.54 -8.00
CA VAL A 192 -18.89 17.46 -7.02
C VAL A 192 -20.21 16.74 -7.24
N GLU A 193 -20.14 15.47 -7.59
CA GLU A 193 -21.30 14.58 -7.72
C GLU A 193 -21.29 13.59 -6.56
N ILE A 194 -22.38 13.54 -5.80
CA ILE A 194 -22.53 12.64 -4.66
C ILE A 194 -23.71 11.71 -4.93
N ARG A 195 -23.42 10.41 -5.08
CA ARG A 195 -24.42 9.37 -5.39
C ARG A 195 -24.70 8.49 -4.18
N TYR A 196 -25.97 8.36 -3.84
CA TYR A 196 -26.44 7.49 -2.76
C TYR A 196 -26.73 6.09 -3.33
N GLU A 197 -25.66 5.33 -3.59
CA GLU A 197 -25.74 4.10 -4.38
C GLU A 197 -26.50 2.97 -3.65
N THR A 198 -26.16 2.73 -2.39
CA THR A 198 -26.87 1.75 -1.56
C THR A 198 -27.05 2.30 -0.15
N GLN A 199 -27.74 1.54 0.70
CA GLN A 199 -27.86 1.85 2.12
C GLN A 199 -26.48 1.98 2.81
N SER A 200 -25.48 1.21 2.35
CA SER A 200 -24.13 1.12 2.95
C SER A 200 -22.99 1.58 2.04
N ARG A 201 -23.27 2.06 0.83
CA ARG A 201 -22.28 2.56 -0.13
C ARG A 201 -22.66 3.93 -0.67
N LEU A 202 -21.69 4.85 -0.60
CA LEU A 202 -21.75 6.22 -1.10
C LEU A 202 -20.63 6.41 -2.13
N ARG A 203 -20.87 7.19 -3.19
CA ARG A 203 -19.83 7.62 -4.13
C ARG A 203 -19.74 9.14 -4.19
N ILE A 204 -18.54 9.69 -4.13
CA ILE A 204 -18.24 11.13 -4.24
C ILE A 204 -17.22 11.31 -5.36
N LYS A 205 -17.64 11.96 -6.44
CA LYS A 205 -16.81 12.25 -7.60
C LYS A 205 -16.57 13.76 -7.72
N ILE A 206 -15.33 14.20 -7.87
CA ILE A 206 -14.96 15.59 -8.13
C ILE A 206 -14.18 15.64 -9.43
N TYR A 207 -14.70 16.39 -10.41
CA TYR A 207 -14.16 16.42 -11.77
C TYR A 207 -14.31 17.79 -12.43
N ASP A 208 -13.53 17.99 -13.50
CA ASP A 208 -13.65 19.14 -14.40
C ASP A 208 -14.87 18.94 -15.32
N PRO A 209 -15.90 19.79 -15.25
CA PRO A 209 -17.07 19.68 -16.12
C PRO A 209 -16.82 20.10 -17.56
N ALA A 210 -15.76 20.88 -17.83
CA ALA A 210 -15.44 21.39 -19.16
C ALA A 210 -14.55 20.41 -19.96
N THR A 211 -13.70 19.66 -19.28
CA THR A 211 -12.73 18.74 -19.92
C THR A 211 -12.85 17.33 -19.34
N VAL A 212 -13.04 16.34 -20.22
CA VAL A 212 -12.97 14.93 -19.82
C VAL A 212 -11.53 14.60 -19.44
N ARG A 213 -11.32 14.23 -18.18
CA ARG A 213 -10.03 13.80 -17.63
C ARG A 213 -9.94 12.27 -17.63
N TYR A 214 -8.73 11.75 -17.44
CA TYR A 214 -8.53 10.32 -17.27
C TYR A 214 -9.32 9.79 -16.07
N GLU A 215 -10.09 8.73 -16.30
CA GLU A 215 -10.77 7.95 -15.27
C GLU A 215 -10.32 6.49 -15.42
N VAL A 216 -10.18 5.78 -14.31
CA VAL A 216 -9.78 4.37 -14.34
C VAL A 216 -10.89 3.57 -15.05
N PRO A 217 -10.58 2.82 -16.12
CA PRO A 217 -11.58 2.05 -16.85
C PRO A 217 -11.97 0.78 -16.08
N LEU A 218 -12.77 0.96 -15.04
CA LEU A 218 -13.28 -0.11 -14.19
C LEU A 218 -14.81 -0.19 -14.31
N ASN A 219 -15.32 -1.37 -14.62
CA ASN A 219 -16.75 -1.64 -14.56
C ASN A 219 -17.18 -1.64 -13.09
N THR A 220 -17.87 -0.57 -12.68
CA THR A 220 -18.36 -0.39 -11.32
C THR A 220 -19.88 -0.56 -11.29
N PRO A 221 -20.47 -0.93 -10.14
CA PRO A 221 -21.93 -1.02 -10.02
C PRO A 221 -22.59 0.29 -10.43
N ASP A 222 -23.57 0.20 -11.33
CA ASP A 222 -24.36 1.36 -11.76
C ASP A 222 -25.71 1.39 -11.04
N VAL A 223 -26.16 2.59 -10.68
CA VAL A 223 -27.41 2.80 -9.95
C VAL A 223 -28.28 3.81 -10.71
N SER A 224 -29.56 3.50 -10.83
CA SER A 224 -30.48 4.33 -11.60
C SER A 224 -31.18 5.41 -10.77
N GLN A 225 -31.15 5.30 -9.43
CA GLN A 225 -31.79 6.22 -8.49
C GLN A 225 -31.11 6.15 -7.12
N ALA A 226 -31.13 7.26 -6.39
CA ALA A 226 -30.70 7.35 -4.99
C ALA A 226 -31.51 6.42 -4.07
N VAL A 227 -30.84 5.80 -3.10
CA VAL A 227 -31.50 5.11 -1.98
C VAL A 227 -31.92 6.12 -0.91
N ASN A 228 -33.17 6.00 -0.43
CA ASN A 228 -33.72 6.92 0.58
C ASN A 228 -33.30 6.57 2.02
N ASP A 229 -33.13 5.28 2.35
CA ASP A 229 -32.82 4.80 3.70
C ASP A 229 -31.33 4.42 3.85
N THR A 230 -30.48 5.44 3.84
CA THR A 230 -29.02 5.29 3.98
C THR A 230 -28.58 5.14 5.43
N LEU A 231 -27.45 4.49 5.69
CA LEU A 231 -26.78 4.47 7.02
C LEU A 231 -25.97 5.75 7.29
N TYR A 232 -25.86 6.63 6.31
CA TYR A 232 -25.05 7.85 6.34
C TYR A 232 -25.88 9.10 6.01
N THR A 233 -25.43 10.24 6.51
CA THR A 233 -25.81 11.56 6.01
C THR A 233 -24.60 12.23 5.36
N VAL A 234 -24.87 13.08 4.37
CA VAL A 234 -23.85 13.88 3.71
C VAL A 234 -24.15 15.34 3.93
N SER A 235 -23.14 16.09 4.38
CA SER A 235 -23.20 17.54 4.52
C SER A 235 -22.17 18.18 3.61
N VAL A 236 -22.58 19.15 2.80
CA VAL A 236 -21.70 20.00 2.00
C VAL A 236 -21.82 21.42 2.55
N SER A 237 -20.71 22.18 2.54
CA SER A 237 -20.73 23.58 2.97
C SER A 237 -21.69 24.44 2.14
N LYS A 238 -22.14 25.56 2.71
CA LYS A 238 -23.16 26.40 2.08
C LYS A 238 -22.56 27.19 0.91
N PRO A 239 -23.41 27.68 -0.02
CA PRO A 239 -22.96 28.62 -1.04
C PRO A 239 -22.15 29.78 -0.45
N THR A 240 -21.11 30.21 -1.17
CA THR A 240 -20.09 31.20 -0.79
C THR A 240 -19.07 30.77 0.26
N GLU A 241 -19.31 29.68 1.00
CA GLU A 241 -18.34 29.13 1.96
C GLU A 241 -17.27 28.29 1.24
N ARG A 242 -16.11 28.13 1.88
CA ARG A 242 -15.06 27.19 1.43
C ARG A 242 -15.67 25.79 1.33
N PHE A 243 -15.41 25.10 0.22
CA PHE A 243 -15.88 23.74 0.00
C PHE A 243 -15.40 22.83 1.13
N SER A 244 -16.34 22.13 1.75
CA SER A 244 -16.07 20.97 2.58
C SER A 244 -17.21 19.98 2.45
N VAL A 245 -16.89 18.70 2.64
CA VAL A 245 -17.84 17.60 2.64
C VAL A 245 -17.61 16.75 3.89
N SER A 246 -18.70 16.32 4.50
CA SER A 246 -18.69 15.39 5.62
C SER A 246 -19.64 14.24 5.35
N VAL A 247 -19.19 13.01 5.62
CA VAL A 247 -20.00 11.80 5.58
C VAL A 247 -20.11 11.29 7.00
N ILE A 248 -21.33 11.28 7.54
CA ILE A 248 -21.58 11.03 8.96
C ILE A 248 -22.43 9.78 9.09
N ARG A 249 -22.01 8.84 9.94
CA ARG A 249 -22.79 7.66 10.28
C ARG A 249 -24.01 8.07 11.11
N LYS A 250 -25.21 7.65 10.70
CA LYS A 250 -26.47 8.08 11.33
C LYS A 250 -26.64 7.58 12.76
N ASP A 251 -26.17 6.37 13.06
CA ASP A 251 -26.48 5.69 14.32
C ASP A 251 -25.72 6.25 15.54
N ASN A 252 -24.50 6.77 15.34
CA ASN A 252 -23.60 7.26 16.40
C ASN A 252 -23.02 8.65 16.10
N SER A 253 -23.42 9.27 14.98
CA SER A 253 -22.96 10.59 14.54
C SER A 253 -21.44 10.71 14.32
N VAL A 254 -20.72 9.59 14.14
CA VAL A 254 -19.29 9.60 13.82
C VAL A 254 -19.08 10.08 12.38
N ALA A 255 -18.18 11.05 12.20
CA ALA A 255 -17.77 11.51 10.88
C ALA A 255 -16.72 10.55 10.31
N LEU A 256 -17.07 9.87 9.21
CA LEU A 256 -16.23 8.91 8.49
C LEU A 256 -15.29 9.65 7.52
N ILE A 257 -15.84 10.64 6.83
CA ILE A 257 -15.09 11.64 6.09
C ILE A 257 -15.45 13.00 6.69
N ASN A 258 -14.44 13.82 6.95
CA ASN A 258 -14.60 15.20 7.39
C ASN A 258 -13.48 16.05 6.81
N THR A 259 -13.78 16.79 5.74
CA THR A 259 -12.83 17.73 5.13
C THR A 259 -12.92 19.14 5.73
N THR A 260 -13.87 19.38 6.65
CA THR A 260 -14.04 20.68 7.30
C THR A 260 -12.86 20.96 8.23
N GLY A 261 -12.13 22.03 7.97
CA GLY A 261 -10.93 22.40 8.73
C GLY A 261 -9.66 21.63 8.31
N ALA A 262 -9.78 20.66 7.39
CA ALA A 262 -8.62 20.02 6.77
C ALA A 262 -7.97 20.94 5.70
N SER A 263 -6.94 20.43 5.03
CA SER A 263 -6.32 21.13 3.91
C SER A 263 -7.36 21.52 2.84
N PRO A 264 -7.22 22.69 2.20
CA PRO A 264 -8.11 23.10 1.13
C PRO A 264 -8.00 22.14 -0.07
N LEU A 265 -9.14 21.82 -0.71
CA LEU A 265 -9.14 21.10 -1.98
C LEU A 265 -8.24 21.84 -2.98
N THR A 266 -7.27 21.11 -3.53
CA THR A 266 -6.44 21.57 -4.65
C THR A 266 -6.69 20.66 -5.83
N PHE A 267 -6.96 21.24 -7.00
CA PHE A 267 -7.25 20.48 -8.21
C PHE A 267 -6.60 21.17 -9.41
N CYS A 268 -5.37 20.73 -9.70
CA CYS A 268 -4.60 21.13 -10.86
C CYS A 268 -4.47 19.95 -11.83
N ASN A 269 -4.05 20.23 -13.06
CA ASN A 269 -3.92 19.20 -14.08
C ASN A 269 -3.04 18.01 -13.65
N GLN A 270 -1.94 18.28 -12.92
CA GLN A 270 -1.01 17.25 -12.42
C GLN A 270 -0.74 17.33 -10.91
N PHE A 271 -1.63 17.95 -10.15
CA PHE A 271 -1.57 17.94 -8.68
C PHE A 271 -2.97 18.09 -8.09
N ILE A 272 -3.46 17.01 -7.50
CA ILE A 272 -4.77 16.97 -6.86
C ILE A 272 -4.56 16.58 -5.40
N GLU A 273 -5.09 17.39 -4.48
CA GLU A 273 -4.99 17.15 -3.04
C GLU A 273 -6.38 17.17 -2.39
N LEU A 274 -6.68 16.12 -1.62
CA LEU A 274 -7.87 16.04 -0.76
C LEU A 274 -7.49 15.49 0.61
N SER A 275 -7.85 16.21 1.66
CA SER A 275 -7.61 15.79 3.04
C SER A 275 -8.90 15.54 3.81
N SER A 276 -8.87 14.59 4.75
CA SER A 276 -9.96 14.29 5.68
C SER A 276 -9.41 13.92 7.04
N PHE A 277 -10.06 14.40 8.10
CA PHE A 277 -9.86 13.82 9.43
C PHE A 277 -10.40 12.38 9.48
N LEU A 278 -9.81 11.57 10.35
CA LEU A 278 -10.21 10.19 10.61
C LEU A 278 -10.83 10.09 12.01
N PRO A 279 -11.83 9.21 12.23
CA PRO A 279 -12.47 9.06 13.54
C PRO A 279 -11.59 8.32 14.58
N SER A 280 -10.54 7.64 14.13
CA SER A 280 -9.57 6.95 14.98
C SER A 280 -8.21 6.84 14.28
N SER A 281 -7.21 6.33 15.01
CA SER A 281 -5.89 6.02 14.46
C SER A 281 -5.76 4.56 13.96
N PHE A 282 -6.84 3.78 14.00
CA PHE A 282 -6.83 2.36 13.62
C PHE A 282 -7.10 2.17 12.13
N ILE A 283 -6.12 2.51 11.29
CA ILE A 283 -6.21 2.46 9.82
C ILE A 283 -5.39 1.32 9.22
N TYR A 284 -5.98 0.66 8.22
CA TYR A 284 -5.47 -0.53 7.54
C TYR A 284 -5.61 -0.38 6.02
N GLY A 285 -4.83 -1.11 5.22
CA GLY A 285 -4.93 -1.11 3.74
C GLY A 285 -3.76 -0.42 3.06
N LEU A 286 -4.02 0.43 2.07
CA LEU A 286 -3.03 1.26 1.36
C LEU A 286 -1.84 0.50 0.77
N GLY A 287 -2.04 -0.74 0.28
CA GLY A 287 -0.95 -1.56 -0.26
C GLY A 287 -0.43 -1.08 -1.62
N GLU A 288 0.73 -1.54 -2.10
CA GLU A 288 1.60 -2.55 -1.48
C GLU A 288 2.84 -1.94 -0.83
N HIS A 289 3.00 -2.18 0.48
CA HIS A 289 4.15 -1.75 1.26
C HIS A 289 4.51 -2.81 2.29
N ARG A 290 5.79 -2.91 2.62
CA ARG A 290 6.26 -3.73 3.74
C ARG A 290 6.12 -2.95 5.05
N GLY A 291 5.32 -3.48 5.97
CA GLY A 291 5.13 -2.92 7.30
C GLY A 291 4.08 -3.68 8.11
N PRO A 292 3.78 -3.23 9.35
CA PRO A 292 2.67 -3.76 10.12
C PRO A 292 1.33 -3.55 9.41
N LEU A 293 0.36 -4.44 9.67
CA LEU A 293 -1.00 -4.32 9.11
C LEU A 293 -1.71 -3.04 9.57
N LEU A 294 -1.55 -2.68 10.85
CA LEU A 294 -1.98 -1.41 11.41
C LEU A 294 -0.96 -0.32 11.04
N HIS A 295 -1.42 0.71 10.35
CA HIS A 295 -0.55 1.79 9.90
C HIS A 295 -0.13 2.74 11.01
N ASN A 296 1.05 3.32 10.86
CA ASN A 296 1.52 4.39 11.72
C ASN A 296 0.93 5.73 11.22
N VAL A 297 0.20 6.43 12.08
CA VAL A 297 -0.37 7.76 11.76
C VAL A 297 0.57 8.92 12.10
N ASN A 298 1.78 8.66 12.59
CA ASN A 298 2.73 9.72 12.94
C ASN A 298 3.56 10.15 11.72
N TRP A 299 2.99 11.03 10.88
CA TRP A 299 3.65 11.61 9.70
C TRP A 299 4.24 10.55 8.78
N THR A 300 3.40 9.61 8.36
CA THR A 300 3.82 8.49 7.51
C THR A 300 3.30 8.70 6.09
N ARG A 301 4.12 8.34 5.11
CA ARG A 301 3.79 8.42 3.68
C ARG A 301 3.78 7.03 3.06
N TYR A 302 2.71 6.74 2.33
CA TYR A 302 2.55 5.56 1.49
C TYR A 302 2.52 6.01 0.03
N THR A 303 3.60 5.78 -0.69
CA THR A 303 3.70 6.10 -2.12
C THR A 303 3.15 4.93 -2.94
N MET A 304 2.20 5.20 -3.82
CA MET A 304 1.56 4.23 -4.70
C MET A 304 2.00 4.48 -6.13
N TRP A 305 2.97 3.67 -6.55
CA TRP A 305 3.48 3.62 -7.91
C TRP A 305 4.14 2.26 -8.11
N ASN A 306 3.56 1.41 -8.96
CA ASN A 306 4.02 0.04 -9.10
C ASN A 306 5.49 0.01 -9.55
N LYS A 307 6.32 -0.72 -8.81
CA LYS A 307 7.76 -0.78 -9.00
C LYS A 307 8.29 -2.17 -8.67
N ASP A 308 9.07 -2.72 -9.59
CA ASP A 308 9.87 -3.91 -9.32
C ASP A 308 10.99 -3.55 -8.34
N ASN A 309 10.83 -3.99 -7.10
CA ASN A 309 11.73 -3.70 -6.01
C ASN A 309 11.60 -4.78 -4.92
N PRO A 310 12.70 -5.43 -4.49
CA PRO A 310 12.64 -6.39 -3.39
C PRO A 310 11.98 -5.77 -2.13
N PRO A 311 11.07 -6.48 -1.44
CA PRO A 311 10.26 -5.87 -0.38
C PRO A 311 11.10 -5.33 0.79
N HIS A 312 11.10 -4.01 0.96
CA HIS A 312 11.69 -3.31 2.09
C HIS A 312 10.78 -2.18 2.56
N GLU A 313 10.97 -1.73 3.80
CA GLU A 313 10.17 -0.66 4.39
C GLU A 313 10.37 0.66 3.65
N LYS A 314 9.36 1.54 3.70
CA LYS A 314 9.40 2.91 3.14
C LYS A 314 9.65 2.98 1.62
N ALA A 315 9.26 1.93 0.90
CA ALA A 315 9.30 1.88 -0.56
C ALA A 315 7.93 1.53 -1.13
N ASN A 316 7.61 2.10 -2.29
CA ASN A 316 6.57 1.59 -3.18
C ASN A 316 7.02 0.25 -3.80
N LEU A 317 6.12 -0.73 -3.84
CA LEU A 317 6.37 -2.09 -4.32
C LEU A 317 5.53 -2.42 -5.56
N TYR A 318 5.15 -3.68 -5.76
CA TYR A 318 4.62 -4.18 -7.03
C TYR A 318 3.17 -3.73 -7.29
N GLY A 319 2.35 -3.60 -6.25
CA GLY A 319 0.94 -3.20 -6.34
C GLY A 319 0.62 -1.81 -5.77
N SER A 320 -0.53 -1.27 -6.20
CA SER A 320 -1.11 -0.03 -5.70
C SER A 320 -2.61 -0.21 -5.46
N HIS A 321 -3.04 -0.12 -4.21
CA HIS A 321 -4.40 -0.34 -3.74
C HIS A 321 -4.82 0.86 -2.88
N PRO A 322 -5.37 1.93 -3.49
CA PRO A 322 -5.80 3.16 -2.80
C PRO A 322 -7.12 2.96 -2.03
N PHE A 323 -7.18 1.93 -1.20
CA PHE A 323 -8.27 1.59 -0.30
C PHE A 323 -7.75 1.59 1.14
N TYR A 324 -8.50 2.17 2.06
CA TYR A 324 -8.26 2.00 3.49
C TYR A 324 -9.51 1.57 4.22
N LEU A 325 -9.31 0.90 5.36
CA LEU A 325 -10.32 0.56 6.34
C LEU A 325 -9.94 1.22 7.66
N VAL A 326 -10.90 1.84 8.34
CA VAL A 326 -10.73 2.40 9.68
C VAL A 326 -11.67 1.70 10.65
N MET A 327 -11.11 1.21 11.77
CA MET A 327 -11.91 0.77 12.91
C MET A 327 -12.23 1.98 13.81
N GLU A 328 -13.50 2.27 14.00
CA GLU A 328 -14.01 3.31 14.88
C GLU A 328 -13.81 2.96 16.35
N ASN A 329 -13.84 3.96 17.24
CA ASN A 329 -13.59 3.75 18.68
C ASN A 329 -14.65 2.87 19.37
N ASP A 330 -15.83 2.71 18.77
CA ASP A 330 -16.91 1.83 19.26
C ASP A 330 -16.86 0.42 18.66
N GLY A 331 -15.82 0.10 17.88
CA GLY A 331 -15.63 -1.21 17.23
C GLY A 331 -16.32 -1.36 15.88
N LYS A 332 -17.10 -0.37 15.42
CA LYS A 332 -17.59 -0.33 14.04
C LYS A 332 -16.44 -0.01 13.08
N SER A 333 -16.70 -0.06 11.79
CA SER A 333 -15.70 0.19 10.77
C SER A 333 -16.34 0.79 9.53
N HIS A 334 -15.52 1.54 8.81
CA HIS A 334 -15.84 1.98 7.45
C HIS A 334 -14.60 1.81 6.57
N GLY A 335 -14.82 1.81 5.26
CA GLY A 335 -13.76 1.81 4.27
C GLY A 335 -13.91 2.96 3.29
N VAL A 336 -12.80 3.40 2.71
CA VAL A 336 -12.78 4.39 1.64
C VAL A 336 -11.85 3.90 0.53
N PHE A 337 -12.33 3.93 -0.70
CA PHE A 337 -11.56 3.60 -1.90
C PHE A 337 -11.51 4.79 -2.84
N LEU A 338 -10.30 5.23 -3.19
CA LEU A 338 -10.08 6.23 -4.24
C LEU A 338 -9.82 5.53 -5.58
N LEU A 339 -10.77 5.59 -6.50
CA LEU A 339 -10.63 5.04 -7.85
C LEU A 339 -9.78 5.97 -8.72
N ASN A 340 -8.47 5.96 -8.49
CA ASN A 340 -7.45 6.69 -9.24
C ASN A 340 -6.20 5.82 -9.36
N SER A 341 -5.57 5.79 -10.54
CA SER A 341 -4.40 4.94 -10.83
C SER A 341 -3.14 5.74 -11.17
N ASN A 342 -3.20 7.07 -11.12
CA ASN A 342 -2.01 7.90 -11.25
C ASN A 342 -1.09 7.70 -10.04
N ALA A 343 0.21 7.98 -10.20
CA ALA A 343 1.13 7.96 -9.08
C ALA A 343 0.61 8.89 -7.97
N MET A 344 0.60 8.40 -6.73
CA MET A 344 0.09 9.17 -5.62
C MET A 344 0.85 8.92 -4.33
N ASP A 345 0.86 9.94 -3.48
CA ASP A 345 1.23 9.82 -2.08
C ASP A 345 -0.03 9.86 -1.21
N VAL A 346 -0.08 8.97 -0.24
CA VAL A 346 -1.06 8.97 0.84
C VAL A 346 -0.35 9.29 2.14
N ILE A 347 -0.73 10.40 2.77
CA ILE A 347 -0.08 10.90 3.98
C ILE A 347 -1.00 10.69 5.17
N LEU A 348 -0.48 10.06 6.21
CA LEU A 348 -1.14 9.91 7.50
C LEU A 348 -0.46 10.80 8.54
N GLN A 349 -1.27 11.57 9.27
CA GLN A 349 -0.80 12.48 10.32
C GLN A 349 -1.56 12.22 11.64
N PRO A 350 -1.01 12.62 12.80
CA PRO A 350 -1.48 12.16 14.11
C PRO A 350 -2.77 12.85 14.61
N ALA A 351 -3.35 13.79 13.84
CA ALA A 351 -4.58 14.48 14.19
C ALA A 351 -5.75 13.59 14.67
N PRO A 352 -5.95 12.34 14.21
CA PRO A 352 -5.50 11.63 13.00
C PRO A 352 -6.18 12.13 11.71
N ALA A 353 -5.43 12.16 10.60
CA ALA A 353 -5.99 12.55 9.29
C ALA A 353 -5.25 11.86 8.15
N ILE A 354 -5.90 11.84 6.98
CA ILE A 354 -5.38 11.33 5.72
C ILE A 354 -5.39 12.45 4.67
N THR A 355 -4.33 12.51 3.88
CA THR A 355 -4.22 13.39 2.70
C THR A 355 -3.86 12.56 1.48
N TRP A 356 -4.67 12.63 0.45
CA TRP A 356 -4.40 12.07 -0.87
C TRP A 356 -3.71 13.13 -1.72
N ARG A 357 -2.57 12.81 -2.33
CA ARG A 357 -1.86 13.66 -3.31
C ARG A 357 -1.61 12.85 -4.57
N THR A 358 -2.37 13.09 -5.63
CA THR A 358 -2.22 12.37 -6.91
C THR A 358 -1.79 13.30 -8.04
N ILE A 359 -1.01 12.78 -8.99
CA ILE A 359 -0.46 13.55 -10.12
C ILE A 359 -1.37 13.58 -11.35
N GLY A 360 -2.64 13.20 -11.22
CA GLY A 360 -3.56 13.22 -12.35
C GLY A 360 -4.92 12.59 -12.07
N GLY A 361 -5.70 12.42 -13.13
CA GLY A 361 -7.04 11.86 -13.07
C GLY A 361 -8.03 12.77 -12.37
N ILE A 362 -8.92 12.18 -11.57
CA ILE A 362 -9.97 12.84 -10.81
C ILE A 362 -10.01 12.30 -9.37
N ILE A 363 -10.86 12.89 -8.53
CA ILE A 363 -11.23 12.29 -7.24
C ILE A 363 -12.51 11.50 -7.46
N ASP A 364 -12.47 10.19 -7.25
CA ASP A 364 -13.64 9.31 -7.31
C ASP A 364 -13.60 8.37 -6.10
N LEU A 365 -14.27 8.78 -5.03
CA LEU A 365 -14.27 8.09 -3.75
C LEU A 365 -15.50 7.22 -3.59
N TYR A 366 -15.30 5.96 -3.21
CA TYR A 366 -16.34 5.13 -2.62
C TYR A 366 -16.16 5.12 -1.10
N VAL A 367 -17.27 5.18 -0.37
CA VAL A 367 -17.32 5.06 1.08
C VAL A 367 -18.21 3.88 1.44
N PHE A 368 -17.69 2.97 2.25
CA PHE A 368 -18.33 1.71 2.65
C PHE A 368 -18.60 1.74 4.15
N MET A 369 -19.85 1.55 4.55
CA MET A 369 -20.30 1.81 5.92
C MET A 369 -20.06 0.66 6.90
N GLY A 370 -19.69 -0.55 6.46
CA GLY A 370 -19.58 -1.70 7.37
C GLY A 370 -20.94 -2.18 7.89
N PRO A 371 -21.11 -2.45 9.20
CA PRO A 371 -20.31 -1.92 10.31
C PRO A 371 -19.13 -2.78 10.77
N THR A 372 -19.05 -4.07 10.45
CA THR A 372 -17.87 -4.88 10.82
C THR A 372 -16.77 -4.75 9.77
N PRO A 373 -15.49 -5.01 10.11
CA PRO A 373 -14.42 -5.03 9.12
C PRO A 373 -14.69 -5.99 7.95
N GLY A 374 -15.30 -7.15 8.22
CA GLY A 374 -15.69 -8.12 7.19
C GLY A 374 -16.73 -7.57 6.21
N GLU A 375 -17.75 -6.87 6.70
CA GLU A 375 -18.77 -6.24 5.86
C GLU A 375 -18.21 -5.07 5.04
N VAL A 376 -17.25 -4.32 5.59
CA VAL A 376 -16.52 -3.29 4.81
C VAL A 376 -15.82 -3.92 3.61
N ILE A 377 -15.10 -5.04 3.82
CA ILE A 377 -14.42 -5.74 2.72
C ILE A 377 -15.42 -6.31 1.73
N GLN A 378 -16.54 -6.88 2.19
CA GLN A 378 -17.62 -7.34 1.30
C GLN A 378 -18.11 -6.21 0.39
N GLN A 379 -18.47 -5.06 0.97
CA GLN A 379 -18.94 -3.88 0.24
C GLN A 379 -17.90 -3.33 -0.74
N TYR A 380 -16.61 -3.39 -0.39
CA TYR A 380 -15.52 -3.03 -1.29
C TYR A 380 -15.42 -3.99 -2.48
N THR A 381 -15.48 -5.30 -2.25
CA THR A 381 -15.42 -6.30 -3.33
C THR A 381 -16.65 -6.30 -4.24
N GLU A 382 -17.80 -5.82 -3.77
CA GLU A 382 -18.96 -5.56 -4.65
C GLU A 382 -18.66 -4.50 -5.72
N VAL A 383 -17.70 -3.60 -5.47
CA VAL A 383 -17.30 -2.56 -6.43
C VAL A 383 -16.17 -3.02 -7.32
N ILE A 384 -15.11 -3.60 -6.74
CA ILE A 384 -13.91 -3.97 -7.51
C ILE A 384 -13.97 -5.38 -8.13
N GLY A 385 -15.03 -6.13 -7.84
CA GLY A 385 -15.18 -7.53 -8.21
C GLY A 385 -14.80 -8.47 -7.06
N HIS A 386 -15.55 -9.56 -6.94
CA HIS A 386 -15.22 -10.62 -5.99
C HIS A 386 -13.97 -11.38 -6.43
N SER A 387 -13.23 -11.91 -5.46
CA SER A 387 -12.11 -12.80 -5.73
C SER A 387 -12.55 -13.98 -6.60
N PHE A 388 -11.77 -14.31 -7.63
CA PHE A 388 -12.03 -15.48 -8.46
C PHE A 388 -12.00 -16.75 -7.60
N MET A 389 -12.80 -17.75 -7.96
CA MET A 389 -12.74 -19.05 -7.30
C MET A 389 -11.52 -19.83 -7.81
N PRO A 390 -10.50 -20.08 -6.97
CA PRO A 390 -9.34 -20.83 -7.42
C PRO A 390 -9.70 -22.30 -7.68
N PRO A 391 -9.03 -22.98 -8.62
CA PRO A 391 -9.16 -24.42 -8.77
C PRO A 391 -8.63 -25.11 -7.52
N TYR A 392 -9.25 -26.23 -7.11
CA TYR A 392 -8.94 -26.86 -5.83
C TYR A 392 -7.44 -27.22 -5.65
N TRP A 393 -6.78 -27.68 -6.72
CA TRP A 393 -5.36 -28.05 -6.70
C TRP A 393 -4.43 -26.88 -6.38
N SER A 394 -4.83 -25.62 -6.61
CA SER A 394 -3.97 -24.47 -6.33
C SER A 394 -3.92 -24.10 -4.85
N LEU A 395 -4.69 -24.80 -4.01
CA LEU A 395 -4.61 -24.72 -2.55
C LEU A 395 -3.59 -25.72 -1.97
N GLY A 396 -3.08 -26.63 -2.80
CA GLY A 396 -2.04 -27.59 -2.44
C GLY A 396 -0.66 -26.93 -2.29
N PHE A 397 0.35 -27.75 -2.02
CA PHE A 397 1.73 -27.24 -1.92
C PHE A 397 2.38 -27.09 -3.30
N HIS A 398 3.00 -25.92 -3.52
CA HIS A 398 3.70 -25.54 -4.74
C HIS A 398 5.19 -25.48 -4.46
N LEU A 399 6.02 -26.05 -5.33
CA LEU A 399 7.48 -25.96 -5.22
C LEU A 399 8.08 -25.28 -6.45
N CYS A 400 8.87 -24.23 -6.21
CA CYS A 400 9.52 -23.42 -7.23
C CYS A 400 10.92 -22.98 -6.79
N ARG A 401 11.78 -22.69 -7.77
CA ARG A 401 12.95 -21.82 -7.62
C ARG A 401 13.40 -21.33 -8.99
N TRP A 402 14.15 -20.23 -8.98
CA TRP A 402 15.12 -19.95 -10.04
C TRP A 402 16.32 -20.90 -9.90
N GLY A 403 16.59 -21.68 -10.95
CA GLY A 403 17.82 -22.43 -11.15
C GLY A 403 17.67 -23.93 -11.34
N TYR A 404 16.48 -24.45 -11.66
CA TYR A 404 16.35 -25.82 -12.18
C TYR A 404 16.78 -25.82 -13.64
N LYS A 405 17.88 -26.47 -14.00
CA LYS A 405 18.53 -26.27 -15.30
C LYS A 405 18.06 -27.20 -16.41
N THR A 406 17.37 -28.29 -16.06
CA THR A 406 16.87 -29.28 -17.02
C THR A 406 15.54 -29.87 -16.58
N ALA A 407 14.80 -30.46 -17.53
CA ALA A 407 13.57 -31.21 -17.24
C ALA A 407 13.84 -32.40 -16.27
N ASN A 408 14.96 -33.10 -16.45
CA ASN A 408 15.33 -34.23 -15.60
C ASN A 408 15.68 -33.81 -14.16
N GLU A 409 16.39 -32.68 -14.00
CA GLU A 409 16.67 -32.11 -12.67
C GLU A 409 15.37 -31.76 -11.95
N THR A 410 14.43 -31.14 -12.66
CA THR A 410 13.10 -30.79 -12.12
C THR A 410 12.35 -32.05 -11.65
N LEU A 411 12.29 -33.11 -12.47
CA LEU A 411 11.68 -34.39 -12.08
C LEU A 411 12.38 -35.05 -10.89
N ALA A 412 13.71 -34.99 -10.83
CA ALA A 412 14.47 -35.55 -9.72
C ALA A 412 14.14 -34.85 -8.39
N VAL A 413 13.86 -33.55 -8.41
CA VAL A 413 13.40 -32.79 -7.24
C VAL A 413 12.00 -33.25 -6.81
N VAL A 414 11.07 -33.39 -7.76
CA VAL A 414 9.72 -33.92 -7.47
C VAL A 414 9.81 -35.31 -6.84
N GLU A 415 10.60 -36.20 -7.42
CA GLU A 415 10.73 -37.58 -6.95
C GLU A 415 11.33 -37.64 -5.54
N LYS A 416 12.33 -36.81 -5.22
CA LYS A 416 12.88 -36.70 -3.85
C LYS A 416 11.84 -36.25 -2.83
N ASN A 417 11.00 -35.25 -3.16
CA ASN A 417 9.92 -34.80 -2.27
C ASN A 417 8.90 -35.92 -2.03
N ARG A 418 8.53 -36.64 -3.10
CA ARG A 418 7.61 -37.78 -3.01
C ARG A 418 8.18 -38.92 -2.17
N GLN A 419 9.47 -39.27 -2.34
CA GLN A 419 10.15 -40.27 -1.51
C GLN A 419 10.20 -39.87 -0.03
N ALA A 420 10.31 -38.58 0.25
CA ALA A 420 10.24 -38.03 1.60
C ALA A 420 8.80 -37.94 2.16
N GLY A 421 7.78 -38.29 1.37
CA GLY A 421 6.37 -38.21 1.78
C GLY A 421 5.82 -36.79 1.88
N ILE A 422 6.44 -35.80 1.22
CA ILE A 422 5.99 -34.41 1.21
C ILE A 422 4.83 -34.26 0.23
N PRO A 423 3.64 -33.80 0.65
CA PRO A 423 2.56 -33.45 -0.26
C PRO A 423 3.01 -32.33 -1.21
N GLN A 424 2.89 -32.54 -2.51
CA GLN A 424 3.18 -31.56 -3.55
C GLN A 424 2.15 -31.72 -4.66
N ASP A 425 1.33 -30.69 -4.87
CA ASP A 425 0.32 -30.67 -5.92
C ASP A 425 0.86 -30.05 -7.21
N VAL A 426 1.78 -29.09 -7.10
CA VAL A 426 2.24 -28.29 -8.24
C VAL A 426 3.77 -28.18 -8.28
N GLN A 427 4.34 -28.47 -9.45
CA GLN A 427 5.73 -28.17 -9.76
C GLN A 427 5.81 -26.92 -10.63
N TRP A 428 6.76 -26.04 -10.32
CA TRP A 428 7.02 -24.82 -11.06
C TRP A 428 8.38 -24.84 -11.74
N ASN A 429 8.52 -24.14 -12.86
CA ASN A 429 9.82 -23.69 -13.37
C ASN A 429 9.82 -22.18 -13.58
N ASP A 430 10.91 -21.55 -13.16
CA ASP A 430 11.25 -20.17 -13.47
C ASP A 430 11.82 -20.05 -14.91
N ILE A 431 12.37 -18.91 -15.30
CA ILE A 431 12.83 -18.58 -16.67
C ILE A 431 13.85 -19.57 -17.27
N ASP A 432 14.42 -20.48 -16.46
CA ASP A 432 15.38 -21.49 -16.88
C ASP A 432 14.85 -22.43 -17.98
N TYR A 433 13.53 -22.63 -18.06
CA TYR A 433 12.95 -23.51 -19.08
C TYR A 433 13.01 -22.92 -20.48
N MET A 434 13.04 -21.58 -20.60
CA MET A 434 12.90 -20.85 -21.86
C MET A 434 14.18 -20.94 -22.71
N ASP A 435 14.04 -20.90 -24.04
CA ASP A 435 15.19 -20.63 -24.92
C ASP A 435 15.57 -19.15 -24.78
N SER A 436 16.78 -18.90 -24.27
CA SER A 436 17.34 -17.56 -24.16
C SER A 436 16.43 -16.58 -23.41
N LYS A 437 15.66 -17.07 -22.42
CA LYS A 437 14.68 -16.30 -21.61
C LYS A 437 13.55 -15.67 -22.45
N LYS A 438 13.18 -16.28 -23.57
CA LYS A 438 12.07 -15.83 -24.43
C LYS A 438 10.79 -16.56 -24.06
N ASP A 439 9.73 -15.82 -23.81
CA ASP A 439 8.40 -16.37 -23.60
C ASP A 439 7.96 -17.30 -24.74
N PHE A 440 7.07 -18.25 -24.42
CA PHE A 440 6.50 -19.22 -25.37
C PHE A 440 7.55 -20.13 -26.07
N THR A 441 8.74 -20.26 -25.50
CA THR A 441 9.79 -21.18 -25.97
C THR A 441 10.21 -22.12 -24.85
N TYR A 442 10.90 -23.22 -25.19
CA TYR A 442 11.69 -23.98 -24.23
C TYR A 442 13.04 -24.36 -24.85
N SER A 443 14.08 -24.37 -24.03
CA SER A 443 15.47 -24.63 -24.44
C SER A 443 15.72 -26.10 -24.75
N THR A 444 16.89 -26.40 -25.33
CA THR A 444 17.33 -27.78 -25.58
C THR A 444 17.45 -28.63 -24.31
N GLU A 445 17.86 -28.01 -23.20
CA GLU A 445 17.98 -28.57 -21.86
C GLU A 445 16.60 -28.95 -21.27
N PHE A 446 15.56 -28.32 -21.79
CA PHE A 446 14.16 -28.61 -21.53
C PHE A 446 13.47 -29.27 -22.73
N GLY A 447 14.21 -29.90 -23.65
CA GLY A 447 13.66 -30.60 -24.82
C GLY A 447 12.61 -31.66 -24.46
N ASP A 448 12.78 -32.32 -23.32
CA ASP A 448 11.87 -33.35 -22.77
C ASP A 448 10.77 -32.76 -21.86
N MET A 449 10.62 -31.44 -21.80
CA MET A 449 9.59 -30.77 -20.99
C MET A 449 8.17 -31.34 -21.24
N PRO A 450 7.72 -31.65 -22.47
CA PRO A 450 6.41 -32.29 -22.66
C PRO A 450 6.28 -33.64 -21.95
N ALA A 451 7.33 -34.47 -21.96
CA ALA A 451 7.34 -35.76 -21.28
C ALA A 451 7.39 -35.60 -19.75
N MET A 452 8.13 -34.60 -19.26
CA MET A 452 8.12 -34.21 -17.85
C MET A 452 6.72 -33.83 -17.38
N VAL A 453 6.04 -32.92 -18.09
CA VAL A 453 4.69 -32.48 -17.73
C VAL A 453 3.70 -33.64 -17.76
N ASN A 454 3.77 -34.52 -18.77
CA ASN A 454 2.95 -35.74 -18.80
C ASN A 454 3.20 -36.66 -17.60
N THR A 455 4.45 -36.77 -17.16
CA THR A 455 4.81 -37.55 -15.96
C THR A 455 4.20 -36.97 -14.69
N LEU A 456 4.16 -35.63 -14.57
CA LEU A 456 3.50 -34.94 -13.45
C LEU A 456 1.98 -35.20 -13.48
N HIS A 457 1.33 -35.02 -14.63
CA HIS A 457 -0.10 -35.26 -14.79
C HIS A 457 -0.49 -36.71 -14.47
N ASN A 458 0.31 -37.68 -14.91
CA ASN A 458 0.08 -39.10 -14.61
C ASN A 458 0.19 -39.42 -13.10
N LYS A 459 0.81 -38.55 -12.31
CA LYS A 459 0.89 -38.64 -10.85
C LYS A 459 -0.19 -37.81 -10.14
N GLY A 460 -1.13 -37.21 -10.89
CA GLY A 460 -2.18 -36.33 -10.37
C GLY A 460 -1.70 -34.93 -10.00
N MET A 461 -0.49 -34.55 -10.40
CA MET A 461 0.09 -33.22 -10.12
C MET A 461 -0.21 -32.25 -11.27
N HIS A 462 0.01 -30.96 -11.02
CA HIS A 462 -0.12 -29.87 -11.99
C HIS A 462 1.24 -29.21 -12.24
N TYR A 463 1.32 -28.48 -13.34
CA TYR A 463 2.53 -27.78 -13.76
C TYR A 463 2.23 -26.29 -13.99
N ILE A 464 3.10 -25.42 -13.47
CA ILE A 464 3.06 -23.97 -13.71
C ILE A 464 4.44 -23.52 -14.20
N MET A 465 4.48 -22.56 -15.09
CA MET A 465 5.70 -21.90 -15.54
C MET A 465 5.54 -20.39 -15.44
N ILE A 466 6.65 -19.68 -15.24
CA ILE A 466 6.67 -18.22 -15.32
C ILE A 466 6.44 -17.77 -16.77
N MET A 467 5.84 -16.59 -16.93
CA MET A 467 5.72 -15.87 -18.20
C MET A 467 5.98 -14.40 -17.89
N ASP A 468 6.76 -13.74 -18.73
CA ASP A 468 7.06 -12.31 -18.60
C ASP A 468 6.19 -11.47 -19.57
N PRO A 469 5.94 -10.18 -19.28
CA PRO A 469 5.21 -9.31 -20.21
C PRO A 469 6.10 -8.73 -21.31
N GLY A 470 7.43 -8.81 -21.15
CA GLY A 470 8.39 -8.21 -22.07
C GLY A 470 8.78 -9.17 -23.20
N ILE A 471 8.32 -8.89 -24.42
CA ILE A 471 8.64 -9.74 -25.58
C ILE A 471 9.97 -9.30 -26.24
N SER A 472 10.92 -10.24 -26.31
CA SER A 472 12.24 -10.02 -26.92
C SER A 472 12.13 -9.56 -28.38
N ASN A 473 12.83 -8.47 -28.72
CA ASN A 473 12.96 -7.95 -30.08
C ASN A 473 14.25 -8.42 -30.82
N GLN A 474 15.05 -9.29 -30.21
CA GLN A 474 16.39 -9.65 -30.71
C GLN A 474 16.41 -10.65 -31.87
N SER A 475 15.27 -11.21 -32.28
CA SER A 475 15.21 -12.18 -33.37
C SER A 475 13.99 -11.98 -34.29
N PRO A 476 13.81 -10.79 -34.90
CA PRO A 476 12.70 -10.54 -35.82
C PRO A 476 12.70 -11.54 -36.99
N GLY A 477 11.52 -12.04 -37.37
CA GLY A 477 11.32 -13.04 -38.42
C GLY A 477 11.60 -14.49 -38.00
N ASN A 478 12.16 -14.71 -36.80
CA ASN A 478 12.47 -16.03 -36.25
C ASN A 478 11.86 -16.25 -34.85
N TYR A 479 11.02 -15.33 -34.38
CA TYR A 479 10.38 -15.40 -33.08
C TYR A 479 8.90 -15.02 -33.21
N GLY A 480 8.08 -16.06 -33.43
CA GLY A 480 6.65 -15.93 -33.76
C GLY A 480 5.84 -14.99 -32.87
N PRO A 481 5.99 -15.02 -31.53
CA PRO A 481 5.35 -14.06 -30.64
C PRO A 481 5.64 -12.60 -31.06
N PHE A 482 6.91 -12.19 -31.11
CA PHE A 482 7.28 -10.82 -31.51
C PHE A 482 6.73 -10.41 -32.87
N ASP A 483 6.83 -11.30 -33.86
CA ASP A 483 6.35 -11.03 -35.22
C ASP A 483 4.82 -10.85 -35.26
N LEU A 484 4.09 -11.64 -34.47
CA LEU A 484 2.65 -11.51 -34.32
C LEU A 484 2.26 -10.21 -33.62
N GLU A 485 2.98 -9.82 -32.56
CA GLU A 485 2.72 -8.59 -31.82
C GLU A 485 2.89 -7.34 -32.70
N ILE A 486 3.94 -7.31 -33.53
CA ILE A 486 4.15 -6.24 -34.53
C ILE A 486 3.00 -6.21 -35.53
N LYS A 487 2.59 -7.36 -36.07
CA LYS A 487 1.50 -7.46 -37.05
C LYS A 487 0.15 -7.02 -36.47
N MET A 488 -0.08 -7.29 -35.18
CA MET A 488 -1.31 -6.96 -34.48
C MET A 488 -1.28 -5.57 -33.82
N VAL A 489 -0.14 -4.88 -33.82
CA VAL A 489 0.02 -3.51 -33.28
C VAL A 489 -0.30 -3.45 -31.77
N ILE A 490 0.23 -4.41 -30.99
CA ILE A 490 -0.13 -4.55 -29.56
C ILE A 490 0.89 -3.95 -28.57
N PHE A 491 2.06 -3.55 -29.04
CA PHE A 491 3.07 -2.91 -28.18
C PHE A 491 2.64 -1.54 -27.67
N ILE A 492 3.21 -1.13 -26.54
CA ILE A 492 3.19 0.28 -26.11
C ILE A 492 4.09 1.08 -27.06
N PHE A 493 3.55 2.17 -27.63
CA PHE A 493 4.27 3.06 -28.53
C PHE A 493 4.79 4.30 -27.81
N VAL A 494 5.98 4.76 -28.18
CA VAL A 494 6.55 6.03 -27.73
C VAL A 494 6.39 7.07 -28.86
N GLY A 495 5.64 8.15 -28.60
CA GLY A 495 5.41 9.26 -29.54
C GLY A 495 4.04 9.24 -30.25
N SER A 496 3.76 10.29 -31.03
CA SER A 496 2.50 10.46 -31.77
C SER A 496 2.47 9.61 -33.04
N ARG A 497 2.15 8.31 -32.91
CA ARG A 497 1.66 7.48 -34.03
C ARG A 497 0.21 7.04 -33.83
N TYR A 498 -0.60 7.94 -33.29
CA TYR A 498 -2.04 7.93 -33.55
C TYR A 498 -2.31 8.99 -34.63
N GLN A 499 -2.09 8.60 -35.88
CA GLN A 499 -2.71 9.21 -37.06
C GLN A 499 -3.29 8.10 -37.93
#